data_AF-A0A3E5A3Q4-F1
#
_entry.id   AF-A0A3E5A3Q4-F1
#
_cell.length_a   1.000
_cell.length_b   1.000
_cell.length_c   1.000
_cell.angle_alpha   90.00
_cell.angle_beta   90.00
_cell.angle_gamma   90.00
#
_symmetry.space_group_name_H-M   'P 1'
#
loop_
_entity.id
_entity.type
_entity.pdbx_description
1 polymer ?
#
loop_
_entity_poly.entity_id
_entity_poly.type
_entity_poly.pdbx_seq_one_letter_code
_entity_poly.pdbx_strand_id
1 'polypeptide(L)'
;MCEYSIRITGNHDILVLSPQIIGTLIEKIRCSDTKELIIPADELLPQGYVEYLESVMQTNNIEKNIGRQDVYDLTAKQVGMLKVKRQQCFDKAKAETTENATQFNLETNESFFLLTKQSDSRFVCDYENGEKIVVSLKYC
;
A
#
# COMPACT_ATOMS: atom_id res chain seq x y z
N MET A 1 -9.22 13.11 18.48
CA MET A 1 -9.30 11.97 17.54
C MET A 1 -9.78 12.51 16.21
N CYS A 2 -8.83 12.67 15.29
CA CYS A 2 -9.10 13.10 13.93
C CYS A 2 -9.15 11.86 13.02
N GLU A 3 -10.25 11.67 12.31
CA GLU A 3 -10.42 10.57 11.38
C GLU A 3 -10.04 10.99 9.95
N TYR A 4 -9.29 10.14 9.27
CA TYR A 4 -8.75 10.37 7.93
C TYR A 4 -9.12 9.22 6.99
N SER A 5 -9.90 9.54 5.96
CA SER A 5 -10.26 8.59 4.91
C SER A 5 -9.10 8.43 3.94
N ILE A 6 -8.58 7.21 3.84
CA ILE A 6 -7.64 6.77 2.81
C ILE A 6 -8.41 6.09 1.70
N ARG A 7 -8.09 6.46 0.47
CA ARG A 7 -8.72 5.92 -0.73
C ARG A 7 -7.67 5.52 -1.75
N ILE A 8 -7.89 4.39 -2.41
CA ILE A 8 -7.16 4.02 -3.62
C ILE A 8 -7.95 4.64 -4.77
N THR A 9 -7.33 5.54 -5.53
CA THR A 9 -8.03 6.21 -6.65
C THR A 9 -7.68 5.56 -7.99
N GLY A 10 -8.57 5.68 -8.98
CA GLY A 10 -8.40 5.13 -10.34
C GLY A 10 -9.16 3.82 -10.57
N ASN A 11 -9.28 3.42 -11.84
CA ASN A 11 -9.87 2.13 -12.20
C ASN A 11 -8.80 1.03 -12.08
N HIS A 12 -9.17 -0.06 -11.43
CA HIS A 12 -8.29 -1.21 -11.21
C HIS A 12 -9.03 -2.49 -11.56
N ASP A 13 -8.42 -3.34 -12.38
CA ASP A 13 -8.96 -4.67 -12.69
C ASP A 13 -8.87 -5.61 -11.47
N ILE A 14 -7.87 -5.37 -10.60
CA ILE A 14 -7.66 -6.06 -9.33
C ILE A 14 -7.28 -5.06 -8.25
N LEU A 15 -7.83 -5.21 -7.05
CA LEU A 15 -7.39 -4.50 -5.86
C LEU A 15 -6.44 -5.37 -5.03
N VAL A 16 -5.20 -4.93 -4.86
CA VAL A 16 -4.17 -5.64 -4.08
C VAL A 16 -4.12 -5.13 -2.65
N LEU A 17 -4.30 -3.82 -2.45
CA LEU A 17 -4.16 -3.21 -1.13
C LEU A 17 -5.39 -3.46 -0.25
N SER A 18 -5.26 -4.44 0.65
CA SER A 18 -6.20 -4.66 1.74
C SER A 18 -6.02 -3.62 2.87
N PRO A 19 -7.03 -3.44 3.75
CA PRO A 19 -6.90 -2.58 4.92
C PRO A 19 -5.73 -2.99 5.83
N GLN A 20 -5.41 -4.28 5.89
CA GLN A 20 -4.27 -4.78 6.67
C GLN A 20 -2.93 -4.31 6.09
N ILE A 21 -2.76 -4.38 4.77
CA ILE A 21 -1.54 -3.91 4.09
C ILE A 21 -1.36 -2.40 4.28
N ILE A 22 -2.45 -1.64 4.16
CA ILE A 22 -2.46 -0.20 4.42
C ILE A 22 -2.11 0.09 5.88
N GLY A 23 -2.59 -0.72 6.83
CA GLY A 23 -2.21 -0.64 8.24
C GLY A 23 -0.71 -0.82 8.45
N THR A 24 -0.14 -1.90 7.92
CA THR A 24 1.30 -2.17 7.99
C THR A 24 2.13 -1.04 7.38
N LEU A 25 1.70 -0.48 6.24
CA LEU A 25 2.36 0.67 5.61
C LEU A 25 2.38 1.89 6.55
N ILE A 26 1.22 2.24 7.13
CA ILE A 26 1.10 3.40 8.03
C ILE A 26 1.91 3.20 9.31
N GLU A 27 1.93 1.99 9.86
CA GLU A 27 2.76 1.64 11.02
C GLU A 27 4.24 1.85 10.72
N LYS A 28 4.73 1.33 9.59
CA LYS A 28 6.12 1.51 9.18
C LYS A 28 6.48 2.98 9.01
N ILE A 29 5.61 3.78 8.39
CA ILE A 29 5.82 5.23 8.26
C ILE A 29 5.83 5.91 9.64
N ARG A 30 4.91 5.53 10.52
CA ARG A 30 4.84 6.06 11.88
C ARG A 30 6.10 5.78 12.69
N CYS A 31 6.74 4.63 12.49
CA CYS A 31 7.95 4.23 13.22
C CYS A 31 9.26 4.61 12.49
N SER A 32 9.17 5.18 11.27
CA SER A 32 10.32 5.70 10.51
C SER A 32 10.68 7.14 10.88
N ASP A 33 11.95 7.47 11.07
CA ASP A 33 12.37 8.87 11.29
C ASP A 33 12.39 9.71 9.99
N THR A 34 12.28 9.05 8.84
CA THR A 34 12.38 9.66 7.50
C THR A 34 11.14 9.41 6.64
N LYS A 35 10.93 10.30 5.66
CA LYS A 35 9.89 10.14 4.62
C LYS A 35 10.19 9.02 3.63
N GLU A 36 11.46 8.66 3.49
CA GLU A 36 11.93 7.56 2.65
C GLU A 36 11.86 6.25 3.44
N LEU A 37 11.30 5.21 2.83
CA LEU A 37 11.18 3.87 3.41
C LEU A 37 11.59 2.82 2.38
N ILE A 38 12.31 1.81 2.86
CA ILE A 38 12.57 0.56 2.15
C ILE A 38 11.86 -0.53 2.93
N ILE A 39 10.92 -1.22 2.28
CA ILE A 39 10.12 -2.27 2.91
C ILE A 39 10.29 -3.56 2.12
N PRO A 40 10.82 -4.64 2.71
CA PRO A 40 10.85 -5.95 2.08
C PRO A 40 9.46 -6.39 1.62
N ALA A 41 9.37 -7.03 0.45
CA ALA A 41 8.07 -7.32 -0.15
C ALA A 41 7.24 -8.31 0.68
N ASP A 42 7.89 -9.26 1.34
CA ASP A 42 7.29 -10.27 2.22
C ASP A 42 6.68 -9.68 3.51
N GLU A 43 7.15 -8.50 3.94
CA GLU A 43 6.55 -7.79 5.07
C GLU A 43 5.21 -7.12 4.75
N LEU A 44 4.94 -6.81 3.48
CA LEU A 44 3.65 -6.30 3.03
C LEU A 44 2.77 -7.39 2.43
N LEU A 45 3.38 -8.31 1.67
CA LEU A 45 2.67 -9.33 0.92
C LEU A 45 3.23 -10.71 1.32
N PRO A 46 2.53 -11.44 2.19
CA PRO A 46 2.89 -12.81 2.51
C PRO A 46 2.96 -13.67 1.24
N GLN A 47 3.90 -14.61 1.16
CA GLN A 47 4.15 -15.41 -0.04
C GLN A 47 2.87 -16.05 -0.63
N GLY A 48 2.03 -16.66 0.23
CA GLY A 48 0.78 -17.28 -0.23
C GLY A 48 -0.22 -16.27 -0.83
N TYR A 49 -0.17 -15.01 -0.43
CA TYR A 49 -0.99 -13.96 -1.02
C TYR A 49 -0.46 -13.52 -2.39
N VAL A 50 0.86 -13.46 -2.56
CA VAL A 50 1.50 -13.20 -3.86
C VAL A 50 1.14 -14.31 -4.87
N GLU A 51 1.24 -15.57 -4.46
CA GLU A 51 0.90 -16.74 -5.30
C GLU A 51 -0.59 -16.74 -5.70
N TYR A 52 -1.46 -16.33 -4.77
CA TYR A 52 -2.88 -16.13 -5.05
C TYR A 52 -3.10 -15.03 -6.10
N LEU A 53 -2.49 -13.86 -5.93
CA LEU A 53 -2.64 -12.73 -6.85
C LEU A 53 -2.11 -13.06 -8.25
N GLU A 54 -0.95 -13.73 -8.33
CA GLU A 54 -0.38 -14.23 -9.58
C GLU A 54 -1.40 -15.14 -10.31
N SER A 55 -2.01 -16.08 -9.59
CA SER A 55 -3.03 -16.98 -10.16
C SER A 55 -4.29 -16.24 -10.64
N VAL A 56 -4.77 -15.27 -9.87
CA VAL A 56 -5.94 -14.44 -10.25
C VAL A 56 -5.64 -13.63 -11.49
N MET A 57 -4.47 -13.01 -11.54
CA MET A 57 -4.02 -12.19 -12.66
C MET A 57 -3.88 -13.00 -13.95
N GLN A 58 -3.26 -14.18 -13.88
CA GLN A 58 -3.13 -15.11 -15.00
C GLN A 58 -4.51 -15.60 -15.50
N THR A 59 -5.39 -16.02 -14.59
CA THR A 59 -6.73 -16.55 -14.94
C THR A 59 -7.59 -15.51 -15.63
N ASN A 60 -7.51 -14.25 -15.20
CA ASN A 60 -8.29 -13.16 -15.78
C ASN A 60 -7.64 -12.54 -17.04
N ASN A 61 -6.52 -13.09 -17.53
CA ASN A 61 -5.76 -12.59 -18.69
C ASN A 61 -5.49 -11.08 -18.63
N ILE A 62 -5.23 -10.56 -17.43
CA ILE A 62 -5.00 -9.12 -17.23
C ILE A 62 -3.80 -8.66 -18.07
N GLU A 63 -2.78 -9.52 -18.20
CA GLU A 63 -1.67 -9.41 -19.15
C GLU A 63 -1.14 -10.81 -19.51
N LYS A 64 -0.36 -10.93 -20.59
CA LYS A 64 0.32 -12.19 -20.96
C LYS A 64 1.64 -12.30 -20.20
N ASN A 65 1.88 -13.46 -19.58
CA ASN A 65 3.09 -13.80 -18.80
C ASN A 65 3.25 -13.04 -17.48
N ILE A 66 2.16 -12.91 -16.71
CA ILE A 66 2.22 -12.34 -15.35
C ILE A 66 3.01 -13.28 -14.44
N GLY A 67 4.07 -12.76 -13.85
CA GLY A 67 4.82 -13.38 -12.77
C GLY A 67 4.76 -12.57 -11.48
N ARG A 68 5.50 -13.01 -10.46
CA ARG A 68 5.54 -12.34 -9.15
C ARG A 68 5.95 -10.87 -9.20
N GLN A 69 6.82 -10.49 -10.13
CA GLN A 69 7.25 -9.09 -10.28
C GLN A 69 6.06 -8.17 -10.61
N ASP A 70 5.15 -8.62 -11.47
CA ASP A 70 3.98 -7.85 -11.88
C ASP A 70 3.02 -7.61 -10.72
N VAL A 71 2.92 -8.57 -9.79
CA VAL A 71 2.17 -8.39 -8.53
C VAL A 71 2.78 -7.27 -7.68
N TYR A 72 4.12 -7.25 -7.55
CA TYR A 72 4.81 -6.21 -6.79
C TYR A 72 4.71 -4.84 -7.47
N ASP A 73 4.87 -4.78 -8.79
CA ASP A 73 4.74 -3.54 -9.56
C ASP A 73 3.31 -2.97 -9.48
N LEU A 74 2.29 -3.83 -9.57
CA LEU A 74 0.90 -3.43 -9.36
C LEU A 74 0.68 -2.92 -7.93
N THR A 75 1.25 -3.59 -6.93
CA THR A 75 1.16 -3.17 -5.54
C THR A 75 1.77 -1.78 -5.35
N ALA A 76 3.00 -1.56 -5.84
CA ALA A 76 3.67 -0.27 -5.76
C ALA A 76 2.87 0.83 -6.47
N LYS A 77 2.30 0.52 -7.64
CA LYS A 77 1.41 1.43 -8.37
C LYS A 77 0.20 1.82 -7.52
N GLN A 78 -0.49 0.85 -6.90
CA GLN A 78 -1.64 1.14 -6.03
C GLN A 78 -1.24 1.95 -4.79
N VAL A 79 -0.05 1.70 -4.20
CA VAL A 79 0.47 2.49 -3.08
C VAL A 79 0.66 3.95 -3.50
N GLY A 80 1.25 4.20 -4.66
CA GLY A 80 1.40 5.55 -5.23
C GLY A 80 0.08 6.26 -5.55
N MET A 81 -1.02 5.51 -5.64
CA MET A 81 -2.36 6.04 -5.91
C MET A 81 -3.20 6.28 -4.65
N LEU A 82 -2.66 5.95 -3.47
CA LEU A 82 -3.30 6.24 -2.19
C LEU A 82 -3.44 7.76 -2.00
N LYS A 83 -4.62 8.17 -1.54
CA LYS A 83 -4.92 9.56 -1.20
C LYS A 83 -5.54 9.70 0.17
N VAL A 84 -5.21 10.81 0.83
CA VAL A 84 -5.89 11.30 2.03
C VAL A 84 -6.33 12.74 1.78
N LYS A 85 -7.58 13.11 2.13
CA LYS A 85 -8.11 14.47 1.92
C LYS A 85 -7.86 15.04 0.49
N ARG A 86 -7.92 14.18 -0.54
CA ARG A 86 -7.63 14.47 -1.96
C ARG A 86 -6.17 14.68 -2.36
N GLN A 87 -5.24 14.69 -1.41
CA GLN A 87 -3.80 14.72 -1.66
C GLN A 87 -3.26 13.30 -1.80
N GLN A 88 -2.29 13.07 -2.68
CA GLN A 88 -1.54 11.80 -2.71
C GLN A 88 -0.87 11.55 -1.36
N CYS A 89 -0.60 10.29 -1.03
CA CYS A 89 0.14 9.94 0.19
C CYS A 89 1.65 9.85 -0.07
N PHE A 90 2.05 9.54 -1.30
CA PHE A 90 3.42 9.24 -1.68
C PHE A 90 3.86 10.09 -2.88
N ASP A 91 5.08 10.62 -2.80
CA ASP A 91 5.77 11.27 -3.91
C ASP A 91 6.46 10.21 -4.81
N LYS A 92 6.87 9.07 -4.22
CA LYS A 92 7.43 7.91 -4.93
C LYS A 92 6.91 6.61 -4.34
N ALA A 93 6.58 5.64 -5.21
CA ALA A 93 6.34 4.26 -4.83
C ALA A 93 6.80 3.34 -5.97
N LYS A 94 7.79 2.48 -5.70
CA LYS A 94 8.34 1.53 -6.68
C LYS A 94 8.63 0.20 -6.02
N ALA A 95 8.40 -0.89 -6.75
CA ALA A 95 8.98 -2.18 -6.43
C ALA A 95 10.31 -2.30 -7.17
N GLU A 96 11.34 -2.81 -6.49
CA GLU A 96 12.65 -3.06 -7.07
C GLU A 96 13.09 -4.46 -6.67
N THR A 97 13.51 -5.25 -7.66
CA THR A 97 14.04 -6.59 -7.44
C THR A 97 15.53 -6.59 -7.68
N THR A 98 16.25 -7.04 -6.65
CA THR A 98 17.69 -7.29 -6.69
C THR A 98 17.92 -8.80 -6.80
N GLU A 99 19.18 -9.21 -6.92
CA GLU A 99 19.54 -10.65 -6.98
C GLU A 99 19.06 -11.45 -5.77
N ASN A 100 18.83 -10.79 -4.62
CA ASN A 100 18.53 -11.46 -3.35
C ASN A 100 17.06 -11.34 -2.91
N ALA A 101 16.39 -10.23 -3.23
CA ALA A 101 15.02 -9.97 -2.76
C ALA A 101 14.33 -8.84 -3.55
N THR A 102 13.00 -8.82 -3.44
CA THR A 102 12.16 -7.69 -3.85
C THR A 102 11.84 -6.79 -2.66
N GLN A 103 11.87 -5.48 -2.88
CA GLN A 103 11.54 -4.48 -1.88
C GLN A 103 10.71 -3.34 -2.49
N PHE A 104 9.97 -2.65 -1.64
CA PHE A 104 9.25 -1.42 -1.96
C PHE A 104 10.05 -0.21 -1.50
N ASN A 105 10.48 0.61 -2.47
CA ASN A 105 11.10 1.90 -2.22
C ASN A 105 10.02 2.99 -2.29
N LEU A 106 9.69 3.53 -1.13
CA LEU A 106 8.61 4.49 -0.94
C LEU A 106 9.16 5.83 -0.46
N GLU A 107 8.55 6.92 -0.92
CA GLU A 107 8.75 8.26 -0.37
C GLU A 107 7.39 8.86 -0.10
N THR A 108 7.06 9.05 1.18
CA THR A 108 5.83 9.73 1.59
C THR A 108 5.95 11.22 1.31
N ASN A 109 4.84 11.86 0.94
CA ASN A 109 4.83 13.31 0.97
C ASN A 109 4.78 13.85 2.40
N GLU A 110 5.11 15.13 2.56
CA GLU A 110 5.25 15.75 3.87
C GLU A 110 3.94 15.76 4.67
N SER A 111 2.83 16.13 4.03
CA SER A 111 1.51 16.16 4.68
C SER A 111 1.12 14.81 5.27
N PHE A 112 1.29 13.73 4.48
CA PHE A 112 0.95 12.39 4.91
C PHE A 112 1.90 11.87 5.98
N PHE A 113 3.21 12.13 5.85
CA PHE A 113 4.19 11.77 6.86
C PHE A 113 3.83 12.37 8.22
N LEU A 114 3.65 13.69 8.31
CA LEU A 114 3.28 14.38 9.55
C LEU A 114 1.95 13.88 10.11
N LEU A 115 1.00 13.58 9.23
CA LEU A 115 -0.29 13.05 9.61
C LEU A 115 -0.20 11.70 10.33
N THR A 116 0.66 10.79 9.85
CA THR A 116 0.87 9.47 10.49
C THR A 116 1.52 9.57 11.87
N LYS A 117 2.27 10.65 12.15
CA LYS A 117 2.92 10.92 13.45
C LYS A 117 1.97 11.40 14.55
N GLN A 118 0.79 11.90 14.18
CA GLN A 118 -0.20 12.36 15.15
C GLN A 118 -0.78 11.17 15.91
N SER A 119 -0.67 11.18 17.25
CA SER A 119 -1.12 10.09 18.12
C SER A 119 -2.64 9.90 18.13
N ASP A 120 -3.41 10.91 17.72
CA ASP A 120 -4.87 10.85 17.65
C ASP A 120 -5.42 10.67 16.23
N SER A 121 -4.55 10.42 15.25
CA SER A 121 -4.93 10.10 13.87
C SER A 121 -5.47 8.68 13.75
N ARG A 122 -6.72 8.56 13.30
CA ARG A 122 -7.34 7.29 12.90
C ARG A 122 -7.53 7.25 11.39
N PHE A 123 -7.16 6.14 10.76
CA PHE A 123 -7.32 5.96 9.32
C PHE A 123 -8.46 4.97 9.00
N VAL A 124 -9.20 5.26 7.94
CA VAL A 124 -10.31 4.43 7.46
C VAL A 124 -10.17 4.25 5.96
N CYS A 125 -10.19 3.01 5.49
CA CYS A 125 -10.29 2.67 4.07
C CYS A 125 -11.72 2.94 3.61
N ASP A 126 -11.88 3.81 2.63
CA ASP A 126 -13.18 4.18 2.06
C ASP A 126 -13.24 3.69 0.61
N TYR A 127 -14.12 2.72 0.38
CA TYR A 127 -14.30 2.07 -0.91
C TYR A 127 -15.40 2.75 -1.73
N GLU A 128 -15.38 2.59 -3.06
CA GLU A 128 -16.35 3.25 -3.95
C GLU A 128 -17.81 2.83 -3.70
N ASN A 129 -18.02 1.64 -3.15
CA ASN A 129 -19.34 1.13 -2.74
C ASN A 129 -19.87 1.79 -1.45
N GLY A 130 -19.12 2.70 -0.83
CA GLY A 130 -19.46 3.37 0.43
C GLY A 130 -19.11 2.56 1.68
N GLU A 131 -18.50 1.39 1.52
CA GLU A 131 -17.98 0.59 2.64
C GLU A 131 -16.77 1.28 3.27
N LYS A 132 -16.77 1.29 4.61
CA LYS A 132 -15.71 1.91 5.40
C LYS A 132 -15.13 0.91 6.37
N ILE A 133 -13.85 0.60 6.19
CA ILE A 133 -13.12 -0.33 7.06
C ILE A 133 -12.08 0.45 7.85
N VAL A 134 -12.15 0.37 9.19
CA VAL A 134 -11.16 0.99 10.06
C VAL A 134 -9.83 0.28 9.89
N VAL A 135 -8.78 1.05 9.61
CA VAL A 135 -7.41 0.52 9.55
C VAL A 135 -6.93 0.30 10.97
N SER A 136 -6.69 -0.95 11.32
CA SER A 136 -6.16 -1.33 12.63
C SER A 136 -4.64 -1.17 12.61
N LEU A 137 -4.13 -0.35 13.51
CA LEU A 137 -2.69 -0.15 13.70
C LEU A 137 -2.23 -0.95 14.91
N LYS A 138 -1.32 -1.89 14.71
CA LYS A 138 -0.53 -2.54 15.74
C LYS A 138 0.52 -1.52 16.17
N TYR A 139 0.37 -1.00 17.38
CA TYR A 139 1.32 -0.03 17.93
C TYR A 139 2.73 -0.66 17.98
N CYS A 140 3.71 0.09 17.46
CA CYS A 140 5.07 0.04 17.98
C CYS A 140 5.01 0.54 19.45
#